data_AF-A0A818UCS2-F1
#
_entry.id   AF-A0A818UCS2-F1
#
_cell.length_a   1.000
_cell.length_b   1.000
_cell.length_c   1.000
_cell.angle_alpha   90.00
_cell.angle_beta   90.00
_cell.angle_gamma   90.00
#
_symmetry.space_group_name_H-M   'P 1'
#
loop_
_entity.id
_entity.type
_entity.pdbx_description
1 polymer ?
#
loop_
_entity_poly.entity_id
_entity_poly.type
_entity_poly.pdbx_seq_one_letter_code
_entity_poly.pdbx_strand_id
1 'polypeptide(L)'
;MRISTKAFAHLLRQEMAFFDRPENSSGAICNRLSSDSLAIQEIAGARLGIVIEAVLTFGFGVILGMLLSWQLALIAFSYVAFLFAIAFVQIRWGARLKKVADCSFGLASSTEEATIDQDITKEYARQRDHLERTVRSLKSKVDKDSDRHKMENIRIMQENVTLIKEINDLRRELKSARVKLQDLQTAMGISRKTAARTTEEIVQALNTHQNNHLVKEKQSELENLIQRQRTEIQRLNEQIANIESGTGRTGTAGGGGGGGGRSRPSSGQLPPITSALTAH
;
A
#
# COMPACT_ATOMS: atom_id res chain seq x y z
N MET A 1 34.19 18.49 -26.84
CA MET A 1 35.27 17.72 -26.17
C MET A 1 36.61 18.45 -26.00
N ARG A 2 37.19 19.13 -27.01
CA ARG A 2 38.48 19.85 -26.83
C ARG A 2 38.39 21.07 -25.90
N ILE A 3 37.21 21.65 -25.73
CA ILE A 3 36.98 22.81 -24.85
C ILE A 3 36.88 22.34 -23.38
N SER A 4 36.12 21.27 -23.12
CA SER A 4 35.92 20.70 -21.79
C SER A 4 37.22 20.16 -21.17
N THR A 5 38.09 19.56 -21.99
CA THR A 5 39.43 19.09 -21.56
C THR A 5 40.36 20.25 -21.21
N LYS A 6 40.32 21.35 -21.96
CA LYS A 6 41.10 22.57 -21.63
C LYS A 6 40.58 23.26 -20.37
N ALA A 7 39.26 23.33 -20.20
CA ALA A 7 38.64 23.89 -19.00
C ALA A 7 38.96 23.05 -17.75
N PHE A 8 38.91 21.72 -17.86
CA PHE A 8 39.31 20.81 -16.79
C PHE A 8 40.81 20.90 -16.46
N ALA A 9 41.68 21.00 -17.48
CA ALA A 9 43.11 21.21 -17.28
C ALA A 9 43.42 22.56 -16.60
N HIS A 10 42.62 23.59 -16.84
CA HIS A 10 42.74 24.87 -16.15
C HIS A 10 42.27 24.79 -14.71
N LEU A 11 41.17 24.06 -14.46
CA LEU A 11 40.61 23.84 -13.14
C LEU A 11 41.55 23.03 -12.23
N LEU A 12 42.27 22.06 -12.78
CA LEU A 12 43.31 21.31 -12.05
C LEU A 12 44.57 22.13 -11.70
N ARG A 13 44.73 23.32 -12.29
CA ARG A 13 45.84 24.25 -11.98
C ARG A 13 45.46 25.31 -10.95
N GLN A 14 44.22 25.30 -10.46
CA GLN A 14 43.71 26.27 -9.50
C GLN A 14 44.14 25.94 -8.06
N GLU A 15 44.32 26.96 -7.23
CA GLU A 15 44.72 26.80 -5.83
C GLU A 15 43.65 26.07 -4.99
N MET A 16 44.08 25.27 -4.00
CA MET A 16 43.17 24.46 -3.16
C MET A 16 42.13 25.32 -2.41
N ALA A 17 42.49 26.55 -2.02
CA ALA A 17 41.59 27.50 -1.36
C ALA A 17 40.37 27.92 -2.20
N PHE A 18 40.39 27.70 -3.52
CA PHE A 18 39.25 27.95 -4.40
C PHE A 18 38.12 26.92 -4.22
N PHE A 19 38.48 25.67 -3.88
CA PHE A 19 37.54 24.55 -3.72
C PHE A 19 36.93 24.46 -2.31
N ASP A 20 37.49 25.20 -1.34
CA ASP A 20 36.98 25.25 0.04
C ASP A 20 35.70 26.09 0.18
N ARG A 21 35.34 26.90 -0.82
CA ARG A 21 34.07 27.65 -0.79
C ARG A 21 32.90 26.69 -1.05
N PRO A 22 31.83 26.72 -0.23
CA PRO A 22 30.68 25.83 -0.40
C PRO A 22 29.99 26.00 -1.77
N GLU A 23 30.08 27.18 -2.39
CA GLU A 23 29.57 27.44 -3.74
C GLU A 23 30.40 26.77 -4.87
N ASN A 24 31.68 26.48 -4.61
CA ASN A 24 32.67 25.99 -5.57
C ASN A 24 33.11 24.54 -5.28
N SER A 25 32.24 23.77 -4.62
CA SER A 25 32.49 22.35 -4.40
C SER A 25 32.81 21.64 -5.72
N SER A 26 33.79 20.74 -5.71
CA SER A 26 34.29 20.02 -6.89
C SER A 26 33.18 19.34 -7.69
N GLY A 27 32.14 18.84 -7.03
CA GLY A 27 30.95 18.26 -7.67
C GLY A 27 30.06 19.28 -8.38
N ALA A 28 29.87 20.46 -7.78
CA ALA A 28 29.04 21.52 -8.36
C ALA A 28 29.69 22.11 -9.63
N ILE A 29 31.00 22.33 -9.62
CA ILE A 29 31.71 22.83 -10.81
C ILE A 29 31.74 21.77 -11.91
N CYS A 30 31.95 20.49 -11.56
CA CYS A 30 31.90 19.39 -12.54
C CYS A 30 30.53 19.29 -13.21
N ASN A 31 29.44 19.45 -12.46
CA ASN A 31 28.08 19.44 -12.99
C ASN A 31 27.84 20.64 -13.92
N ARG A 32 28.23 21.85 -13.53
CA ARG A 32 28.11 23.05 -14.36
C ARG A 32 28.96 22.97 -15.62
N LEU A 33 30.20 22.49 -15.51
CA LEU A 33 31.09 22.31 -16.66
C LEU A 33 30.53 21.26 -17.64
N SER A 34 29.91 20.21 -17.12
CA SER A 34 29.22 19.19 -17.92
C SER A 34 27.98 19.77 -18.61
N SER A 35 27.13 20.51 -17.90
CA SER A 35 25.95 21.15 -18.48
C SER A 35 26.30 22.21 -19.52
N ASP A 36 27.32 23.03 -19.26
CA ASP A 36 27.77 24.07 -20.19
C ASP A 36 28.42 23.45 -21.43
N SER A 37 29.18 22.38 -21.25
CA SER A 37 29.75 21.62 -22.38
C SER A 37 28.67 20.99 -23.25
N LEU A 38 27.56 20.51 -22.65
CA LEU A 38 26.42 19.97 -23.39
C LEU A 38 25.66 21.07 -24.12
N ALA A 39 25.36 22.19 -23.46
CA ALA A 39 24.68 23.33 -24.08
C ALA A 39 25.48 23.90 -25.27
N ILE A 40 26.80 24.04 -25.11
CA ILE A 40 27.68 24.47 -26.21
C ILE A 40 27.73 23.43 -27.32
N GLN A 41 27.73 22.13 -27.01
CA GLN A 41 27.73 21.07 -28.02
C GLN A 41 26.42 21.04 -28.83
N GLU A 42 25.27 21.26 -28.20
CA GLU A 42 23.99 21.35 -28.90
C GLU A 42 23.91 22.58 -29.81
N ILE A 43 24.39 23.73 -29.33
CA ILE A 43 24.40 24.97 -30.11
C ILE A 43 25.43 24.87 -31.26
N ALA A 44 26.63 24.38 -30.98
CA ALA A 44 27.72 24.32 -31.95
C ALA A 44 27.55 23.20 -33.00
N GLY A 45 26.89 22.09 -32.66
CA GLY A 45 26.70 20.97 -33.59
C GLY A 45 25.47 21.14 -34.47
N ALA A 46 24.29 21.04 -33.86
CA ALA A 46 23.02 20.98 -34.60
C ALA A 46 22.59 22.35 -35.12
N ARG A 47 22.71 23.40 -34.30
CA ARG A 47 22.19 24.73 -34.68
C ARG A 47 23.10 25.43 -35.68
N LEU A 48 24.43 25.30 -35.56
CA LEU A 48 25.34 25.85 -36.57
C LEU A 48 25.16 25.20 -37.94
N GLY A 49 24.92 23.89 -37.99
CA GLY A 49 24.62 23.19 -39.24
C GLY A 49 23.39 23.80 -39.93
N ILE A 50 22.30 23.96 -39.17
CA ILE A 50 21.06 24.57 -39.67
C ILE A 50 21.28 26.02 -40.12
N VAL A 51 22.08 26.80 -39.39
CA VAL A 51 22.37 28.20 -39.76
C VAL A 51 23.19 28.27 -41.05
N ILE A 52 24.22 27.43 -41.19
CA ILE A 52 25.04 27.39 -42.40
C ILE A 52 24.19 26.93 -43.60
N GLU A 53 23.38 25.90 -43.41
CA GLU A 53 22.44 25.42 -44.42
C GLU A 53 21.44 26.50 -44.82
N ALA A 54 20.90 27.26 -43.87
CA ALA A 54 19.99 28.36 -44.14
C ALA A 54 20.67 29.49 -44.92
N VAL A 55 21.91 29.86 -44.58
CA VAL A 55 22.67 30.90 -45.30
C VAL A 55 23.00 30.45 -46.72
N LEU A 56 23.42 29.19 -46.90
CA LEU A 56 23.68 28.63 -48.23
C LEU A 56 22.39 28.60 -49.05
N THR A 57 21.30 28.06 -48.49
CA THR A 57 20.00 27.97 -49.18
C THR A 57 19.47 29.35 -49.55
N PHE A 58 19.61 30.34 -48.67
CA PHE A 58 19.26 31.73 -48.96
C PHE A 58 20.10 32.31 -50.11
N GLY A 59 21.42 32.13 -50.07
CA GLY A 59 22.33 32.57 -51.12
C GLY A 59 22.01 31.92 -52.47
N PHE A 60 21.81 30.60 -52.50
CA PHE A 60 21.39 29.88 -53.70
C PHE A 60 20.03 30.35 -54.21
N GLY A 61 19.07 30.61 -53.32
CA GLY A 61 17.75 31.14 -53.68
C GLY A 61 17.82 32.51 -54.34
N VAL A 62 18.65 33.42 -53.81
CA VAL A 62 18.86 34.75 -54.41
C VAL A 62 19.57 34.64 -55.77
N ILE A 63 20.61 33.81 -55.87
CA ILE A 63 21.37 33.61 -57.12
C ILE A 63 20.48 32.99 -58.20
N LEU A 64 19.73 31.94 -57.88
CA LEU A 64 18.79 31.29 -58.80
C LEU A 64 17.65 32.24 -59.20
N GLY A 65 17.09 32.99 -58.24
CA GLY A 65 16.06 34.00 -58.53
C GLY A 65 16.54 35.03 -59.55
N MET A 66 17.77 35.51 -59.40
CA MET A 66 18.36 36.50 -60.32
C MET A 66 18.68 35.90 -61.70
N LEU A 67 19.08 34.62 -61.77
CA LEU A 67 19.43 33.93 -63.02
C LEU A 67 18.21 33.53 -63.87
N LEU A 68 17.11 33.09 -63.26
CA LEU A 68 15.92 32.66 -64.01
C LEU A 68 15.20 33.84 -64.67
N SER A 69 14.90 34.89 -63.89
CA SER A 69 14.46 36.19 -64.39
C SER A 69 14.30 37.16 -63.24
N TRP A 70 14.80 38.38 -63.42
CA TRP A 70 14.66 39.44 -62.43
C TRP A 70 13.19 39.78 -62.10
N GLN A 71 12.27 39.55 -63.04
CA GLN A 71 10.83 39.79 -62.86
C GLN A 71 10.17 38.80 -61.89
N LEU A 72 10.46 37.49 -62.00
CA LEU A 72 9.94 36.50 -61.06
C LEU A 72 10.55 36.68 -59.66
N ALA A 73 11.82 37.09 -59.57
CA ALA A 73 12.48 37.36 -58.31
C ALA A 73 11.82 38.51 -57.52
N LEU A 74 11.42 39.60 -58.20
CA LEU A 74 10.75 40.74 -57.55
C LEU A 74 9.38 40.36 -56.99
N ILE A 75 8.61 39.54 -57.72
CA ILE A 75 7.31 39.05 -57.25
C ILE A 75 7.48 38.15 -56.03
N ALA A 76 8.44 37.22 -56.07
CA ALA A 76 8.75 36.34 -54.95
C ALA A 76 9.22 37.12 -53.72
N PHE A 77 10.04 38.16 -53.91
CA PHE A 77 10.52 39.01 -52.82
C PHE A 77 9.38 39.79 -52.15
N SER A 78 8.43 40.32 -52.94
CA SER A 78 7.23 40.98 -52.43
C SER A 78 6.36 40.03 -51.60
N TYR A 79 6.18 38.79 -52.07
CA TYR A 79 5.43 37.77 -51.34
C TYR A 79 6.10 37.38 -50.01
N VAL A 80 7.42 37.17 -50.02
CA VAL A 80 8.19 36.86 -48.80
C VAL A 80 8.14 38.02 -47.81
N ALA A 81 8.30 39.27 -48.27
CA ALA A 81 8.20 40.46 -47.41
C ALA A 81 6.80 40.60 -46.77
N PHE A 82 5.74 40.29 -47.52
CA PHE A 82 4.37 40.30 -47.00
C PHE A 82 4.15 39.23 -45.91
N LEU A 83 4.65 38.00 -46.11
CA LEU A 83 4.58 36.94 -45.11
C LEU A 83 5.37 37.31 -43.84
N PHE A 84 6.56 37.90 -43.99
CA PHE A 84 7.35 38.40 -42.86
C PHE A 84 6.61 39.48 -42.07
N ALA A 85 5.92 40.41 -42.75
CA ALA A 85 5.11 41.43 -42.09
C ALA A 85 3.97 40.83 -41.26
N ILE A 86 3.25 39.85 -41.82
CA ILE A 86 2.18 39.14 -41.09
C ILE A 86 2.75 38.39 -39.89
N ALA A 87 3.84 37.64 -40.07
CA ALA A 87 4.49 36.91 -38.98
C ALA A 87 5.00 37.85 -37.88
N PHE A 88 5.59 38.99 -38.25
CA PHE A 88 6.04 40.01 -37.31
C PHE A 88 4.89 40.57 -36.47
N VAL A 89 3.76 40.87 -37.11
CA VAL A 89 2.53 41.27 -36.42
C VAL A 89 2.08 40.16 -35.47
N GLN A 90 1.95 38.91 -35.92
CA GLN A 90 1.55 37.78 -35.05
C GLN A 90 2.44 37.63 -33.82
N ILE A 91 3.77 37.67 -33.99
CA ILE A 91 4.73 37.59 -32.87
C ILE A 91 4.57 38.77 -31.93
N ARG A 92 4.38 39.98 -32.47
CA ARG A 92 4.30 41.21 -31.68
C ARG A 92 2.98 41.32 -30.91
N TRP A 93 1.89 40.81 -31.47
CA TRP A 93 0.60 40.68 -30.82
C TRP A 93 0.64 39.55 -29.79
N GLY A 94 1.21 38.38 -30.12
CA GLY A 94 1.41 37.27 -29.19
C GLY A 94 2.26 37.65 -27.98
N ALA A 95 3.36 38.39 -28.17
CA ALA A 95 4.20 38.86 -27.07
C ALA A 95 3.50 39.92 -26.19
N ARG A 96 2.62 40.75 -26.76
CA ARG A 96 1.80 41.71 -25.99
C ARG A 96 0.71 40.99 -25.20
N LEU A 97 0.01 40.05 -25.82
CA LEU A 97 -1.00 39.23 -25.15
C LEU A 97 -0.37 38.42 -24.03
N LYS A 98 0.81 37.82 -24.26
CA LYS A 98 1.53 37.10 -23.20
C LYS A 98 1.86 38.01 -22.02
N LYS A 99 2.38 39.22 -22.25
CA LYS A 99 2.65 40.17 -21.16
C LYS A 99 1.39 40.61 -20.41
N VAL A 100 0.29 40.85 -21.12
CA VAL A 100 -0.98 41.24 -20.50
C VAL A 100 -1.57 40.06 -19.73
N ALA A 101 -1.50 38.85 -20.28
CA ALA A 101 -1.92 37.62 -19.63
C ALA A 101 -1.08 37.31 -18.40
N ASP A 102 0.25 37.46 -18.44
CA ASP A 102 1.15 37.25 -17.31
C ASP A 102 0.88 38.28 -16.19
N CYS A 103 0.58 39.54 -16.53
CA CYS A 103 0.18 40.54 -15.53
C CYS A 103 -1.19 40.27 -14.93
N SER A 104 -2.20 39.91 -15.74
CA SER A 104 -3.55 39.60 -15.24
C SER A 104 -3.58 38.30 -14.46
N PHE A 105 -2.84 37.29 -14.92
CA PHE A 105 -2.69 36.01 -14.24
C PHE A 105 -1.86 36.18 -12.97
N GLY A 106 -0.80 36.99 -12.96
CA GLY A 106 -0.03 37.28 -11.75
C GLY A 106 -0.84 38.04 -10.70
N LEU A 107 -1.69 38.99 -11.10
CA LEU A 107 -2.60 39.67 -10.16
C LEU A 107 -3.69 38.74 -9.63
N ALA A 108 -4.28 37.89 -10.49
CA ALA A 108 -5.29 36.90 -10.11
C ALA A 108 -4.70 35.78 -9.24
N SER A 109 -3.51 35.27 -9.59
CA SER A 109 -2.78 34.26 -8.82
C SER A 109 -2.36 34.81 -7.47
N SER A 110 -1.95 36.08 -7.36
CA SER A 110 -1.62 36.68 -6.06
C SER A 110 -2.81 36.66 -5.08
N THR A 111 -4.04 36.77 -5.58
CA THR A 111 -5.26 36.72 -4.77
C THR A 111 -5.83 35.31 -4.60
N GLU A 112 -5.72 34.46 -5.62
CA GLU A 112 -6.21 33.08 -5.61
C GLU A 112 -5.19 32.09 -5.02
N GLU A 113 -3.90 32.13 -5.33
CA GLU A 113 -2.87 31.29 -4.69
C GLU A 113 -2.80 31.57 -3.18
N ALA A 114 -2.87 32.84 -2.75
CA ALA A 114 -2.82 33.14 -1.31
C ALA A 114 -4.03 32.56 -0.55
N THR A 115 -5.20 32.45 -1.18
CA THR A 115 -6.41 31.88 -0.57
C THR A 115 -6.47 30.35 -0.73
N ILE A 116 -6.11 29.84 -1.90
CA ILE A 116 -6.04 28.40 -2.21
C ILE A 116 -4.94 27.73 -1.38
N ASP A 117 -3.73 28.28 -1.28
CA ASP A 117 -2.67 27.73 -0.42
C ASP A 117 -3.10 27.75 1.05
N GLN A 118 -3.79 28.80 1.49
CA GLN A 118 -4.29 28.88 2.86
C GLN A 118 -5.38 27.83 3.13
N ASP A 119 -6.26 27.53 2.18
CA ASP A 119 -7.29 26.51 2.35
C ASP A 119 -6.78 25.08 2.17
N ILE A 120 -5.85 24.86 1.23
CA ILE A 120 -5.14 23.59 1.06
C ILE A 120 -4.34 23.26 2.33
N THR A 121 -3.59 24.21 2.88
CA THR A 121 -2.81 24.00 4.12
C THR A 121 -3.71 23.71 5.32
N LYS A 122 -4.86 24.38 5.45
CA LYS A 122 -5.86 24.07 6.48
C LYS A 122 -6.46 22.67 6.32
N GLU A 123 -6.78 22.26 5.09
CA GLU A 123 -7.37 20.95 4.83
C GLU A 123 -6.36 19.82 5.06
N TYR A 124 -5.10 20.01 4.65
CA TYR A 124 -4.00 19.11 5.01
C TYR A 124 -3.81 19.01 6.53
N ALA A 125 -3.90 20.13 7.26
CA ALA A 125 -3.81 20.12 8.72
C ALA A 125 -4.95 19.31 9.36
N ARG A 126 -6.19 19.46 8.87
CA ARG A 126 -7.35 18.67 9.32
C ARG A 126 -7.20 17.18 9.07
N GLN A 127 -6.76 16.82 7.86
CA GLN A 127 -6.55 15.41 7.48
C GLN A 127 -5.46 14.77 8.32
N ARG A 128 -4.34 15.49 8.52
CA ARG A 128 -3.25 15.06 9.40
C ARG A 128 -3.73 14.85 10.82
N ASP A 129 -4.50 15.78 11.36
CA ASP A 129 -5.09 15.69 12.70
C ASP A 129 -6.00 14.46 12.86
N HIS A 130 -6.84 14.18 11.87
CA HIS A 130 -7.71 13.00 11.87
C HIS A 130 -6.90 11.70 11.83
N LEU A 131 -5.87 11.66 10.98
CA LEU A 131 -4.97 10.53 10.87
C LEU A 131 -4.20 10.31 12.17
N GLU A 132 -3.67 11.37 12.78
CA GLU A 132 -2.97 11.33 14.06
C GLU A 132 -3.88 10.82 15.19
N ARG A 133 -5.15 11.28 15.25
CA ARG A 133 -6.13 10.75 16.23
C ARG A 133 -6.40 9.26 16.01
N THR A 134 -6.50 8.83 14.75
CA THR A 134 -6.74 7.43 14.39
C THR A 134 -5.55 6.55 14.76
N VAL A 135 -4.32 6.99 14.44
CA VAL A 135 -3.07 6.30 14.81
C VAL A 135 -2.88 6.25 16.32
N ARG A 136 -3.13 7.34 17.05
CA ARG A 136 -3.09 7.35 18.53
C ARG A 136 -4.11 6.37 19.13
N SER A 137 -5.33 6.35 18.59
CA SER A 137 -6.38 5.41 19.02
C SER A 137 -5.99 3.96 18.77
N LEU A 138 -5.51 3.65 17.56
CA LEU A 138 -5.01 2.31 17.20
C LEU A 138 -3.84 1.89 18.08
N LYS A 139 -2.84 2.76 18.26
CA LYS A 139 -1.70 2.49 19.13
C LYS A 139 -2.14 2.21 20.56
N SER A 140 -3.03 3.04 21.11
CA SER A 140 -3.56 2.81 22.46
C SER A 140 -4.36 1.52 22.58
N LYS A 141 -5.10 1.10 21.53
CA LYS A 141 -5.79 -0.20 21.51
C LYS A 141 -4.79 -1.36 21.46
N VAL A 142 -3.74 -1.27 20.66
CA VAL A 142 -2.69 -2.29 20.56
C VAL A 142 -1.95 -2.44 21.88
N ASP A 143 -1.57 -1.34 22.53
CA ASP A 143 -0.90 -1.38 23.84
C ASP A 143 -1.82 -2.01 24.89
N LYS A 144 -3.09 -1.60 24.94
CA LYS A 144 -4.10 -2.19 25.85
C LYS A 144 -4.34 -3.67 25.58
N ASP A 145 -4.42 -4.09 24.32
CA ASP A 145 -4.58 -5.51 23.98
C ASP A 145 -3.32 -6.30 24.33
N SER A 146 -2.12 -5.77 24.09
CA SER A 146 -0.86 -6.39 24.51
C SER A 146 -0.81 -6.61 26.02
N ASP A 147 -1.21 -5.61 26.82
CA ASP A 147 -1.23 -5.71 28.27
C ASP A 147 -2.34 -6.64 28.77
N ARG A 148 -3.51 -6.65 28.11
CA ARG A 148 -4.56 -7.66 28.36
C ARG A 148 -4.04 -9.07 28.11
N HIS A 149 -3.33 -9.30 27.01
CA HIS A 149 -2.76 -10.62 26.71
C HIS A 149 -1.73 -11.07 27.74
N LYS A 150 -0.86 -10.19 28.22
CA LYS A 150 0.11 -10.51 29.28
C LYS A 150 -0.61 -10.85 30.58
N MET A 151 -1.60 -10.05 30.98
CA MET A 151 -2.35 -10.26 32.21
C MET A 151 -3.17 -11.55 32.15
N GLU A 152 -3.79 -11.85 31.01
CA GLU A 152 -4.54 -13.09 30.81
C GLU A 152 -3.64 -14.32 30.85
N ASN A 153 -2.44 -14.25 30.24
CA ASN A 153 -1.49 -15.35 30.30
C ASN A 153 -1.02 -15.63 31.75
N ILE A 154 -0.80 -14.58 32.54
CA ILE A 154 -0.48 -14.72 33.97
C ILE A 154 -1.66 -15.30 34.75
N ARG A 155 -2.90 -14.86 34.46
CA ARG A 155 -4.12 -15.37 35.09
C ARG A 155 -4.31 -16.86 34.82
N ILE A 156 -4.20 -17.27 33.56
CA ILE A 156 -4.26 -18.69 33.16
C ILE A 156 -3.16 -19.49 33.84
N MET A 157 -1.95 -18.94 33.98
CA MET A 157 -0.87 -19.60 34.72
C MET A 157 -1.21 -19.81 36.20
N GLN A 158 -1.83 -18.82 36.85
CA GLN A 158 -2.27 -18.94 38.25
C GLN A 158 -3.41 -19.95 38.42
N GLU A 159 -4.37 -19.95 37.50
CA GLU A 159 -5.44 -20.96 37.45
C GLU A 159 -4.85 -22.35 37.27
N ASN A 160 -3.91 -22.54 36.33
CA ASN A 160 -3.21 -23.81 36.12
C ASN A 160 -2.48 -24.28 37.38
N VAL A 161 -1.77 -23.40 38.09
CA VAL A 161 -1.07 -23.75 39.35
C VAL A 161 -2.06 -24.15 40.44
N THR A 162 -3.19 -23.45 40.53
CA THR A 162 -4.25 -23.72 41.52
C THR A 162 -4.90 -25.07 41.24
N LEU A 163 -5.28 -25.34 39.99
CA LEU A 163 -5.84 -26.62 39.55
C LEU A 163 -4.86 -27.78 39.79
N ILE A 164 -3.57 -27.60 39.53
CA ILE A 164 -2.56 -28.63 39.83
C ILE A 164 -2.50 -28.94 41.33
N LYS A 165 -2.58 -27.92 42.20
CA LYS A 165 -2.64 -28.15 43.66
C LYS A 165 -3.90 -28.92 44.04
N GLU A 166 -5.05 -28.51 43.55
CA GLU A 166 -6.35 -29.12 43.86
C GLU A 166 -6.40 -30.58 43.38
N ILE A 167 -5.91 -30.87 42.17
CA ILE A 167 -5.78 -32.24 41.65
C ILE A 167 -4.83 -33.07 42.52
N ASN A 168 -3.72 -32.48 43.00
CA ASN A 168 -2.78 -33.19 43.87
C ASN A 168 -3.39 -33.48 45.25
N ASP A 169 -4.16 -32.55 45.80
CA ASP A 169 -4.85 -32.73 47.08
C ASP A 169 -5.94 -33.80 46.96
N LEU A 170 -6.76 -33.74 45.91
CA LEU A 170 -7.75 -34.78 45.59
C LEU A 170 -7.09 -36.16 45.41
N ARG A 171 -5.92 -36.23 44.76
CA ARG A 171 -5.16 -37.49 44.66
C ARG A 171 -4.70 -38.01 46.02
N ARG A 172 -4.28 -37.14 46.94
CA ARG A 172 -3.89 -37.52 48.31
C ARG A 172 -5.08 -37.99 49.12
N GLU A 173 -6.21 -37.30 49.02
CA GLU A 173 -7.47 -37.68 49.67
C GLU A 173 -7.96 -39.03 49.16
N LEU A 174 -7.96 -39.23 47.84
CA LEU A 174 -8.35 -40.49 47.21
C LEU A 174 -7.41 -41.62 47.64
N LYS A 175 -6.09 -41.38 47.71
CA LYS A 175 -5.12 -42.37 48.23
C LYS A 175 -5.38 -42.71 49.70
N SER A 176 -5.64 -41.72 50.54
CA SER A 176 -5.97 -41.90 51.97
C SER A 176 -7.27 -42.69 52.16
N ALA A 177 -8.32 -42.32 51.42
CA ALA A 177 -9.59 -43.05 51.43
C ALA A 177 -9.42 -44.50 50.96
N ARG A 178 -8.60 -44.74 49.93
CA ARG A 178 -8.30 -46.09 49.43
C ARG A 178 -7.54 -46.93 50.44
N VAL A 179 -6.58 -46.35 51.18
CA VAL A 179 -5.88 -47.03 52.27
C VAL A 179 -6.85 -47.36 53.40
N LYS A 180 -7.69 -46.43 53.83
CA LYS A 180 -8.73 -46.70 54.86
C LYS A 180 -9.68 -47.82 54.46
N LEU A 181 -10.12 -47.84 53.20
CA LEU A 181 -10.94 -48.94 52.67
C LEU A 181 -10.16 -50.25 52.65
N GLN A 182 -8.88 -50.22 52.26
CA GLN A 182 -8.04 -51.41 52.28
C GLN A 182 -7.85 -51.95 53.71
N ASP A 183 -7.57 -51.07 54.69
CA ASP A 183 -7.40 -51.43 56.10
C ASP A 183 -8.68 -52.03 56.68
N LEU A 184 -9.84 -51.41 56.42
CA LEU A 184 -11.15 -51.93 56.79
C LEU A 184 -11.45 -53.26 56.09
N GLN A 185 -11.09 -53.41 54.81
CA GLN A 185 -11.28 -54.65 54.08
C GLN A 185 -10.39 -55.78 54.63
N THR A 186 -9.16 -55.49 55.05
CA THR A 186 -8.30 -56.44 55.77
C THR A 186 -8.82 -56.77 57.17
N ALA A 187 -9.37 -55.78 57.90
CA ALA A 187 -9.96 -56.00 59.22
C ALA A 187 -11.25 -56.85 59.15
N MET A 188 -12.03 -56.72 58.08
CA MET A 188 -13.26 -57.49 57.85
C MET A 188 -13.04 -58.82 57.12
N GLY A 189 -11.81 -59.17 56.72
CA GLY A 189 -11.51 -60.46 56.08
C GLY A 189 -12.11 -60.66 54.68
N ILE A 190 -12.57 -59.58 54.02
CA ILE A 190 -13.25 -59.68 52.71
C ILE A 190 -12.19 -59.80 51.60
N SER A 191 -12.02 -61.01 51.08
CA SER A 191 -11.06 -61.33 50.02
C SER A 191 -11.18 -60.41 48.79
N ARG A 192 -10.02 -60.03 48.25
CA ARG A 192 -9.80 -59.08 47.13
C ARG A 192 -10.69 -59.34 45.89
N LYS A 193 -11.23 -60.56 45.73
CA LYS A 193 -12.11 -60.98 44.62
C LYS A 193 -13.52 -60.38 44.65
N THR A 194 -14.09 -60.08 45.83
CA THR A 194 -15.48 -59.62 45.92
C THR A 194 -15.62 -58.10 45.74
N ALA A 195 -14.64 -57.33 46.21
CA ALA A 195 -14.62 -55.86 46.08
C ALA A 195 -14.35 -55.37 44.65
N ALA A 196 -13.55 -56.11 43.86
CA ALA A 196 -13.28 -55.77 42.46
C ALA A 196 -14.54 -55.82 41.58
N ARG A 197 -15.40 -56.82 41.81
CA ARG A 197 -16.66 -57.03 41.08
C ARG A 197 -17.64 -55.86 41.26
N THR A 198 -17.82 -55.39 42.50
CA THR A 198 -18.76 -54.30 42.78
C THR A 198 -18.24 -52.94 42.30
N THR A 199 -16.93 -52.70 42.34
CA THR A 199 -16.36 -51.46 41.76
C THR A 199 -16.44 -51.41 40.24
N GLU A 200 -16.28 -52.53 39.55
CA GLU A 200 -16.44 -52.58 38.09
C GLU A 200 -17.89 -52.29 37.67
N GLU A 201 -18.87 -52.86 38.38
CA GLU A 201 -20.30 -52.61 38.13
C GLU A 201 -20.70 -51.14 38.36
N ILE A 202 -20.19 -50.49 39.42
CA ILE A 202 -20.48 -49.08 39.72
C ILE A 202 -19.82 -48.14 38.69
N VAL A 203 -18.57 -48.42 38.29
CA VAL A 203 -17.87 -47.62 37.26
C VAL A 203 -18.58 -47.74 35.91
N GLN A 204 -19.10 -48.91 35.57
CA GLN A 204 -19.85 -49.13 34.33
C GLN A 204 -21.23 -48.44 34.34
N ALA A 205 -21.90 -48.38 35.50
CA ALA A 205 -23.16 -47.65 35.67
C ALA A 205 -22.98 -46.11 35.63
N LEU A 206 -21.86 -45.59 36.15
CA LEU A 206 -21.59 -44.14 36.14
C LEU A 206 -21.19 -43.62 34.75
N ASN A 207 -20.44 -44.43 33.99
CA ASN A 207 -19.98 -44.04 32.66
C ASN A 207 -21.12 -43.96 31.63
N THR A 208 -22.20 -44.71 31.84
CA THR A 208 -23.33 -44.77 30.90
C THR A 208 -24.34 -43.63 31.09
N HIS A 209 -24.51 -43.11 32.30
CA HIS A 209 -25.62 -42.19 32.60
C HIS A 209 -25.25 -40.70 32.62
N GLN A 210 -24.06 -40.33 33.10
CA GLN A 210 -23.74 -38.91 33.34
C GLN A 210 -22.99 -38.24 32.18
N ASN A 211 -22.11 -38.97 31.48
CA ASN A 211 -21.35 -38.44 30.34
C ASN A 211 -22.19 -38.26 29.07
N ASN A 212 -23.26 -39.04 28.89
CA ASN A 212 -24.04 -39.01 27.64
C ASN A 212 -24.99 -37.81 27.52
N HIS A 213 -25.60 -37.32 28.61
CA HIS A 213 -26.57 -36.23 28.54
C HIS A 213 -25.89 -34.87 28.32
N LEU A 214 -24.84 -34.59 29.10
CA LEU A 214 -24.11 -33.32 29.02
C LEU A 214 -23.36 -33.16 27.69
N VAL A 215 -22.79 -34.26 27.18
CA VAL A 215 -22.13 -34.27 25.87
C VAL A 215 -23.15 -34.01 24.77
N LYS A 216 -24.32 -34.66 24.79
CA LYS A 216 -25.38 -34.42 23.79
C LYS A 216 -25.93 -32.98 23.82
N GLU A 217 -26.12 -32.42 25.00
CA GLU A 217 -26.59 -31.04 25.17
C GLU A 217 -25.56 -30.03 24.65
N LYS A 218 -24.28 -30.21 25.00
CA LYS A 218 -23.20 -29.36 24.47
C LYS A 218 -22.98 -29.55 22.97
N GLN A 219 -23.18 -30.75 22.44
CA GLN A 219 -23.13 -31.02 21.00
C GLN A 219 -24.22 -30.24 20.26
N SER A 220 -25.45 -30.23 20.78
CA SER A 220 -26.58 -29.55 20.15
C SER A 220 -26.48 -28.03 20.22
N GLU A 221 -25.93 -27.48 21.31
CA GLU A 221 -25.61 -26.04 21.42
C GLU A 221 -24.57 -25.62 20.38
N LEU A 222 -23.52 -26.42 20.19
CA LEU A 222 -22.46 -26.14 19.23
C LEU A 222 -22.98 -26.19 17.79
N GLU A 223 -23.83 -27.17 17.46
CA GLU A 223 -24.47 -27.28 16.14
C GLU A 223 -25.37 -26.08 15.85
N ASN A 224 -26.17 -25.63 16.84
CA ASN A 224 -27.00 -24.43 16.70
C ASN A 224 -26.17 -23.17 16.46
N LEU A 225 -25.02 -23.04 17.13
CA LEU A 225 -24.12 -21.89 16.94
C LEU A 225 -23.50 -21.89 15.54
N ILE A 226 -23.05 -23.06 15.07
CA ILE A 226 -22.49 -23.22 13.71
C ILE A 226 -23.53 -22.87 12.66
N GLN A 227 -24.79 -23.28 12.83
CA GLN A 227 -25.86 -22.93 11.89
C GLN A 227 -26.11 -21.42 11.84
N ARG A 228 -26.19 -20.75 12.99
CA ARG A 228 -26.36 -19.28 13.04
C ARG A 228 -25.21 -18.54 12.37
N GLN A 229 -23.97 -18.99 12.58
CA GLN A 229 -22.81 -18.39 11.92
C GLN A 229 -22.87 -18.57 10.40
N ARG A 230 -23.30 -19.74 9.91
CA ARG A 230 -23.44 -19.99 8.47
C ARG A 230 -24.50 -19.09 7.82
N THR A 231 -25.64 -18.88 8.46
CA THR A 231 -26.68 -17.99 7.93
C THR A 231 -26.23 -16.54 7.87
N GLU A 232 -25.44 -16.10 8.86
CA GLU A 232 -24.93 -14.73 8.88
C GLU A 232 -23.88 -14.50 7.79
N ILE A 233 -22.98 -15.48 7.58
CA ILE A 233 -22.01 -15.43 6.48
C ILE A 233 -22.72 -15.36 5.12
N GLN A 234 -23.80 -16.13 4.92
CA GLN A 234 -24.58 -16.07 3.68
C GLN A 234 -25.21 -14.68 3.48
N ARG A 235 -25.82 -14.12 4.53
CA ARG A 235 -26.41 -12.78 4.50
C ARG A 235 -25.37 -11.70 4.17
N LEU A 236 -24.19 -11.77 4.79
CA LEU A 236 -23.09 -10.83 4.52
C LEU A 236 -22.59 -10.95 3.08
N ASN A 237 -22.49 -12.17 2.54
CA ASN A 237 -22.11 -12.38 1.14
C ASN A 237 -23.16 -11.80 0.17
N GLU A 238 -24.45 -11.94 0.47
CA GLU A 238 -25.52 -11.31 -0.34
C GLU A 238 -25.46 -9.77 -0.28
N GLN A 239 -25.15 -9.21 0.89
CA GLN A 239 -24.95 -7.77 1.03
C GLN A 239 -23.75 -7.28 0.22
N ILE A 240 -22.63 -8.02 0.24
CA ILE A 240 -21.45 -7.71 -0.58
C ILE A 240 -21.79 -7.77 -2.07
N ALA A 241 -22.49 -8.83 -2.53
CA ALA A 241 -22.91 -8.95 -3.93
C ALA A 241 -23.84 -7.81 -4.39
N ASN A 242 -24.74 -7.34 -3.51
CA ASN A 242 -25.59 -6.18 -3.79
C ASN A 242 -24.81 -4.86 -3.86
N ILE A 243 -23.76 -4.71 -3.04
CA ILE A 243 -22.88 -3.54 -3.10
C ILE A 243 -22.02 -3.56 -4.38
N GLU A 244 -21.48 -4.71 -4.76
CA GLU A 244 -20.70 -4.86 -6.00
C GLU A 244 -21.54 -4.58 -7.25
N SER A 245 -22.78 -5.06 -7.30
CA SER A 245 -23.71 -4.75 -8.40
C SER A 245 -24.19 -3.29 -8.43
N GLY A 246 -24.30 -2.64 -7.26
CA GLY A 246 -24.57 -1.20 -7.17
C GLY A 246 -23.39 -0.32 -7.61
N THR A 247 -22.16 -0.76 -7.36
CA THR A 247 -20.93 -0.03 -7.70
C THR A 247 -20.59 -0.14 -9.20
N GLY A 248 -21.09 -1.17 -9.90
CA GLY A 248 -20.93 -1.35 -11.36
C GLY A 248 -21.67 -0.35 -12.26
N ARG A 249 -22.46 0.60 -11.71
CA ARG A 249 -23.21 1.62 -12.50
C ARG A 249 -22.63 3.03 -12.45
N THR A 250 -21.51 3.26 -11.77
CA THR A 250 -20.85 4.57 -11.70
C THR A 250 -19.38 4.49 -12.10
N GLY A 251 -19.13 4.19 -13.37
CA GLY A 251 -17.78 4.12 -13.92
C GLY A 251 -17.78 4.13 -15.44
N THR A 252 -18.22 5.24 -16.05
CA THR A 252 -17.99 5.51 -17.48
C THR A 252 -16.60 6.14 -17.68
N ALA A 253 -15.91 5.65 -18.72
CA ALA A 253 -14.74 6.20 -19.42
C ALA A 253 -13.34 5.79 -18.91
N GLY A 254 -12.62 5.05 -19.76
CA GLY A 254 -11.17 4.82 -19.66
C GLY A 254 -10.77 3.50 -20.30
N GLY A 255 -10.32 3.54 -21.55
CA GLY A 255 -10.06 2.35 -22.36
C GLY A 255 -8.79 1.56 -22.01
N GLY A 256 -8.67 0.42 -22.70
CA GLY A 256 -7.38 -0.20 -23.03
C GLY A 256 -6.96 -1.43 -22.23
N GLY A 257 -7.17 -2.61 -22.83
CA GLY A 257 -6.09 -3.58 -23.04
C GLY A 257 -5.81 -4.66 -21.98
N GLY A 258 -5.90 -5.92 -22.42
CA GLY A 258 -5.21 -7.09 -21.86
C GLY A 258 -5.93 -7.71 -20.66
N GLY A 259 -6.50 -8.91 -20.73
CA GLY A 259 -5.88 -10.14 -21.21
C GLY A 259 -5.51 -10.99 -19.99
N GLY A 260 -6.05 -12.21 -19.91
CA GLY A 260 -5.63 -13.20 -18.91
C GLY A 260 -6.77 -13.90 -18.22
N GLY A 261 -7.26 -14.97 -18.83
CA GLY A 261 -8.26 -15.83 -18.22
C GLY A 261 -7.77 -16.58 -16.99
N ARG A 262 -8.73 -17.09 -16.21
CA ARG A 262 -8.65 -18.41 -15.60
C ARG A 262 -10.04 -18.81 -15.10
N SER A 263 -10.66 -19.69 -15.87
CA SER A 263 -11.71 -20.58 -15.43
C SER A 263 -11.20 -21.43 -14.27
N ARG A 264 -11.96 -21.54 -13.18
CA ARG A 264 -11.95 -22.66 -12.22
C ARG A 264 -13.12 -22.53 -11.21
N PRO A 265 -13.56 -23.62 -10.56
CA PRO A 265 -14.75 -24.34 -10.99
C PRO A 265 -15.86 -24.40 -9.92
N SER A 266 -17.01 -24.91 -10.37
CA SER A 266 -18.12 -25.44 -9.59
C SER A 266 -17.71 -26.43 -8.49
N SER A 267 -18.55 -26.48 -7.44
CA SER A 267 -18.72 -27.54 -6.42
C SER A 267 -17.68 -27.61 -5.28
N GLY A 268 -18.04 -26.96 -4.16
CA GLY A 268 -17.49 -27.20 -2.83
C GLY A 268 -18.61 -27.52 -1.85
N GLN A 269 -19.34 -28.59 -2.12
CA GLN A 269 -20.33 -29.16 -1.21
C GLN A 269 -19.57 -29.75 -0.02
N LEU A 270 -19.54 -29.04 1.11
CA LEU A 270 -19.01 -29.57 2.36
C LEU A 270 -19.89 -30.76 2.80
N PRO A 271 -19.32 -31.96 3.04
CA PRO A 271 -20.10 -33.08 3.55
C PRO A 271 -20.59 -32.79 4.98
N PRO A 272 -21.76 -33.33 5.37
CA PRO A 272 -22.22 -33.27 6.75
C PRO A 272 -21.30 -34.14 7.62
N ILE A 273 -20.70 -33.53 8.64
CA ILE A 273 -19.97 -34.25 9.68
C ILE A 273 -21.01 -34.84 10.62
N THR A 274 -21.62 -35.95 10.23
CA THR A 274 -22.49 -36.74 11.10
C THR A 274 -22.26 -38.21 10.79
N SER A 275 -21.24 -38.82 11.41
CA SER A 275 -21.12 -40.27 11.68
C SER A 275 -19.66 -40.65 12.01
N ALA A 276 -19.19 -40.32 13.21
CA ALA A 276 -18.00 -40.94 13.77
C ALA A 276 -17.99 -40.85 15.30
N LEU A 277 -19.05 -41.32 15.96
CA LEU A 277 -19.01 -41.56 17.40
C LEU A 277 -19.97 -42.69 17.83
N THR A 278 -19.80 -43.87 17.21
CA THR A 278 -20.30 -45.14 17.79
C THR A 278 -19.37 -46.29 17.36
N ALA A 279 -18.20 -46.42 17.99
CA ALA A 279 -17.41 -47.66 18.04
C ALA A 279 -16.14 -47.43 18.86
N HIS A 280 -16.25 -47.47 20.19
CA HIS A 280 -15.39 -48.25 21.09
C HIS A 280 -15.81 -48.06 22.55
#